data_AF-A0A2V9FYK8-F1
#
_entry.id   AF-A0A2V9FYK8-F1
#
_cell.length_a   1.000
_cell.length_b   1.000
_cell.length_c   1.000
_cell.angle_alpha   90.00
_cell.angle_beta   90.00
_cell.angle_gamma   90.00
#
_symmetry.space_group_name_H-M   'P 1'
#
loop_
_entity.id
_entity.type
_entity.pdbx_description
1 polymer ?
#
loop_
_entity_poly.entity_id
_entity_poly.type
_entity_poly.pdbx_seq_one_letter_code
_entity_poly.pdbx_strand_id
1 'polypeptide(L)'
;MVGDFNGDGIPDVAVYTTAGTNVFNTLGYAGVPLSTQVFVLAGNGDGTFSVPTLSQGLGGLLVPQSAADLNGDGRTDLLEMDAYTSSFTYLTATNGATFSVGLVSDPVIGTTGKLRIILTYASASGTTLQLSASDPNIVIPASVTIPAGTVSQDITFQIGSGFNSSHVFSLTATLGTES
;
A
#
# COMPACT_ATOMS: atom_id res chain seq x y z
N MET A 1 2.96 17.65 0.49
CA MET A 1 3.29 17.94 -0.92
C MET A 1 2.21 17.37 -1.80
N VAL A 2 2.08 17.86 -3.03
CA VAL A 2 1.11 17.37 -4.03
C VAL A 2 1.88 16.89 -5.24
N GLY A 3 1.48 15.76 -5.79
CA GLY A 3 2.11 15.13 -6.95
C GLY A 3 1.41 13.82 -7.27
N ASP A 4 1.62 13.29 -8.46
CA ASP A 4 1.16 11.93 -8.80
C ASP A 4 2.22 10.93 -8.30
N PHE A 5 2.15 10.55 -7.03
CA PHE A 5 3.16 9.70 -6.41
C PHE A 5 3.03 8.23 -6.83
N ASN A 6 1.88 7.87 -7.42
CA ASN A 6 1.56 6.49 -7.76
C ASN A 6 1.56 6.20 -9.28
N GLY A 7 1.45 7.22 -10.12
CA GLY A 7 1.49 7.17 -11.58
C GLY A 7 0.13 6.98 -12.25
N ASP A 8 -0.99 7.25 -11.58
CA ASP A 8 -2.35 7.08 -12.12
C ASP A 8 -2.89 8.31 -12.87
N GLY A 9 -2.11 9.40 -12.92
CA GLY A 9 -2.48 10.67 -13.54
C GLY A 9 -3.40 11.54 -12.69
N ILE A 10 -3.72 11.13 -11.46
CA ILE A 10 -4.52 11.89 -10.50
C ILE A 10 -3.59 12.46 -9.41
N PRO A 11 -3.72 13.75 -9.05
CA PRO A 11 -2.89 14.31 -7.98
C PRO A 11 -3.14 13.67 -6.61
N ASP A 12 -2.08 13.15 -6.00
CA ASP A 12 -2.03 12.63 -4.63
C ASP A 12 -1.49 13.69 -3.64
N VAL A 13 -1.59 13.41 -2.34
CA VAL A 13 -1.06 14.25 -1.26
C VAL A 13 -0.10 13.46 -0.37
N ALA A 14 1.16 13.87 -0.33
CA ALA A 14 2.12 13.40 0.65
C ALA A 14 2.02 14.23 1.96
N VAL A 15 1.77 13.56 3.08
CA VAL A 15 1.71 14.13 4.43
C VAL A 15 2.89 13.60 5.24
N TYR A 16 3.57 14.50 5.94
CA TYR A 16 4.73 14.16 6.76
C TYR A 16 4.36 14.25 8.24
N THR A 17 4.73 13.23 9.00
CA THR A 17 4.60 13.24 10.46
C THR A 17 5.97 13.00 11.06
N THR A 18 6.41 13.89 11.95
CA THR A 18 7.65 13.71 12.71
C THR A 18 7.28 13.33 14.13
N ALA A 19 7.73 12.15 14.58
CA ALA A 19 7.62 11.72 15.96
C ALA A 19 8.97 11.90 16.67
N GLY A 20 8.97 12.64 17.79
CA GLY A 20 10.13 12.91 18.62
C GLY A 20 10.01 14.23 19.38
N THR A 21 10.68 14.35 20.53
CA THR A 21 10.83 15.65 21.22
C THR A 21 12.04 16.37 20.66
N ASN A 22 11.87 17.62 20.24
CA ASN A 22 12.97 18.50 19.81
C ASN A 22 13.87 18.84 21.01
N VAL A 23 14.79 17.95 21.37
CA VAL A 23 15.94 18.33 22.20
C VAL A 23 17.06 18.75 21.26
N PHE A 24 17.02 20.01 20.84
CA PHE A 24 18.22 20.69 20.37
C PHE A 24 19.17 20.79 21.56
N ASN A 25 20.11 19.85 21.71
CA ASN A 25 21.23 20.10 22.61
C ASN A 25 22.23 21.04 21.89
N THR A 26 22.91 21.85 22.68
CA THR A 26 23.89 22.88 22.25
C THR A 26 25.09 22.31 21.46
N LEU A 27 25.17 21.00 21.22
CA LEU A 27 26.25 20.34 20.50
C LEU A 27 25.82 19.72 19.16
N GLY A 28 24.59 19.94 18.69
CA GLY A 28 24.17 19.58 17.33
C GLY A 28 23.96 18.08 17.07
N TYR A 29 24.06 17.23 18.10
CA TYR A 29 23.71 15.82 18.01
C TYR A 29 22.41 15.57 18.76
N ALA A 30 21.30 15.44 18.01
CA ALA A 30 20.04 14.97 18.55
C ALA A 30 20.21 13.51 19.00
N GLY A 31 20.33 13.29 20.31
CA GLY A 31 20.38 11.96 20.93
C GLY A 31 19.03 11.21 20.92
N VAL A 32 18.06 11.67 20.13
CA VAL A 32 16.81 10.99 19.84
C VAL A 32 16.66 10.91 18.33
N PRO A 33 16.45 9.71 17.74
CA PRO A 33 16.14 9.61 16.33
C PRO A 33 14.81 10.34 16.08
N LEU A 34 14.84 11.41 15.29
CA LEU A 34 13.62 11.93 14.69
C LEU A 34 13.13 10.85 13.72
N SER A 35 11.97 10.28 13.99
CA SER A 35 11.32 9.39 13.03
C SER A 35 10.34 10.25 12.24
N THR A 36 10.76 10.64 11.04
CA THR A 36 9.83 11.25 10.09
C THR A 36 9.23 10.14 9.22
N GLN A 37 7.92 10.12 9.13
CA GLN A 37 7.17 9.23 8.25
C GLN A 37 6.50 10.06 7.16
N VAL A 38 6.46 9.53 5.95
CA VAL A 38 5.61 10.03 4.88
C VAL A 38 4.43 9.10 4.66
N PHE A 39 3.26 9.70 4.51
CA PHE A 39 2.00 9.08 4.17
C PHE A 39 1.56 9.63 2.81
N VAL A 40 1.26 8.77 1.84
CA VAL A 40 0.68 9.19 0.56
C VAL A 40 -0.82 8.93 0.60
N LEU A 41 -1.60 10.00 0.55
CA LEU A 41 -3.05 9.97 0.44
C LEU A 41 -3.40 10.07 -1.04
N ALA A 42 -4.01 9.03 -1.57
CA ALA A 42 -4.26 8.94 -3.00
C ALA A 42 -5.45 9.78 -3.43
N GLY A 43 -5.31 10.52 -4.53
CA GLY A 43 -6.38 11.34 -5.08
C GLY A 43 -7.45 10.47 -5.74
N ASN A 44 -8.72 10.77 -5.49
CA ASN A 44 -9.83 10.09 -6.17
C ASN A 44 -10.35 10.84 -7.41
N GLY A 45 -9.71 11.97 -7.77
CA GLY A 45 -10.07 12.80 -8.93
C GLY A 45 -11.28 13.73 -8.72
N ASP A 46 -11.99 13.61 -7.60
CA ASP A 46 -13.14 14.45 -7.22
C ASP A 46 -12.84 15.43 -6.09
N GLY A 47 -11.55 15.57 -5.72
CA GLY A 47 -11.09 16.39 -4.60
C GLY A 47 -11.13 15.66 -3.25
N THR A 48 -11.54 14.39 -3.21
CA THR A 48 -11.40 13.52 -2.04
C THR A 48 -10.13 12.68 -2.10
N PHE A 49 -9.70 12.17 -0.94
CA PHE A 49 -8.48 11.39 -0.81
C PHE A 49 -8.71 10.09 -0.04
N SER A 50 -8.08 9.02 -0.53
CA SER A 50 -8.08 7.72 0.13
C SER A 50 -6.98 7.66 1.20
N VAL A 51 -7.31 7.05 2.34
CA VAL A 51 -6.42 6.97 3.50
C VAL A 51 -5.23 6.07 3.17
N PRO A 52 -4.00 6.44 3.57
CA PRO A 52 -2.81 5.65 3.25
C PRO A 52 -2.86 4.29 3.94
N THR A 53 -2.49 3.24 3.23
CA THR A 53 -2.30 1.90 3.81
C THR A 53 -0.87 1.67 4.29
N LEU A 54 0.09 2.49 3.85
CA LEU A 54 1.52 2.36 4.19
C LEU A 54 2.15 3.73 4.45
N SER A 55 3.02 3.78 5.45
CA SER A 55 3.94 4.89 5.68
C SER A 55 5.36 4.45 5.36
N GLN A 56 6.14 5.33 4.74
CA GLN A 56 7.57 5.11 4.54
C GLN A 56 8.34 5.92 5.58
N GLY A 57 9.23 5.25 6.30
CA GLY A 57 10.17 5.92 7.20
C GLY A 57 11.21 6.69 6.38
N LEU A 58 11.32 7.98 6.62
CA LEU A 58 12.39 8.81 6.10
C LEU A 58 13.57 8.64 7.05
N GLY A 59 14.66 8.04 6.56
CA GLY A 59 15.88 7.80 7.34
C GLY A 59 16.66 9.07 7.69
N GLY A 60 16.21 10.23 7.19
CA GLY A 60 16.79 11.55 7.39
C GLY A 60 16.14 12.36 8.51
N LEU A 61 16.85 13.40 8.96
CA LEU A 61 16.39 14.32 10.01
C LEU A 61 15.32 15.30 9.51
N LEU A 62 15.17 15.49 8.19
CA LEU A 62 14.34 16.53 7.60
C LEU A 62 13.24 15.96 6.70
N VAL A 63 12.18 16.74 6.51
CA VAL A 63 11.14 16.43 5.51
C VAL A 63 11.64 16.82 4.11
N PRO A 64 11.28 16.08 3.05
CA PRO A 64 11.53 16.46 1.67
C PRO A 64 11.07 17.89 1.37
N GLN A 65 11.87 18.65 0.62
CA GLN A 65 11.62 20.06 0.31
C GLN A 65 11.15 20.25 -1.13
N SER A 66 11.42 19.29 -2.02
CA SER A 66 10.96 19.31 -3.39
C SER A 66 10.40 17.96 -3.83
N ALA A 67 9.48 18.00 -4.79
CA ALA A 67 8.85 16.83 -5.37
C ALA A 67 8.80 17.00 -6.90
N ALA A 68 9.26 16.00 -7.63
CA ALA A 68 9.31 15.98 -9.09
C ALA A 68 9.62 14.57 -9.58
N ASP A 69 9.22 14.23 -10.81
CA ASP A 69 9.72 13.04 -11.51
C ASP A 69 11.19 13.27 -11.87
N LEU A 70 12.11 12.67 -11.12
CA LEU A 70 13.55 12.85 -11.36
C LEU A 70 14.16 11.73 -12.21
N ASN A 71 13.45 10.62 -12.39
CA ASN A 71 13.97 9.45 -13.10
C ASN A 71 13.27 9.17 -14.45
N GLY A 72 12.20 9.90 -14.75
CA GLY A 72 11.41 9.81 -15.98
C GLY A 72 10.42 8.64 -16.02
N ASP A 73 10.04 8.06 -14.87
CA ASP A 73 9.11 6.92 -14.80
C ASP A 73 7.63 7.34 -14.78
N GLY A 74 7.36 8.65 -14.80
CA GLY A 74 6.02 9.21 -14.78
C GLY A 74 5.43 9.36 -13.38
N ARG A 75 6.19 9.09 -12.31
CA ARG A 75 5.77 9.31 -10.92
C ARG A 75 6.50 10.48 -10.32
N THR A 76 5.82 11.16 -9.41
CA THR A 76 6.43 12.22 -8.60
C THR A 76 7.26 11.58 -7.50
N ASP A 77 8.53 11.91 -7.45
CA ASP A 77 9.41 11.48 -6.36
C ASP A 77 9.62 12.57 -5.33
N LEU A 78 10.33 12.24 -4.25
CA LEU A 78 10.66 13.16 -3.17
C LEU A 78 12.16 13.40 -3.07
N LEU A 79 12.53 14.68 -2.93
CA LEU A 79 13.91 15.13 -2.76
C LEU A 79 14.11 15.72 -1.36
N GLU A 80 15.00 15.10 -0.60
CA GLU A 80 15.50 15.61 0.67
C GLU A 80 16.90 16.22 0.47
N MET A 81 17.07 17.46 0.93
CA MET A 81 18.39 18.10 1.01
C MET A 81 18.95 17.91 2.42
N ASP A 82 20.14 17.31 2.52
CA ASP A 82 20.87 17.25 3.79
C ASP A 82 21.43 18.65 4.13
N ALA A 83 21.10 19.16 5.31
CA ALA A 83 21.51 20.50 5.74
C ALA A 83 22.99 20.58 6.18
N TYR A 84 23.71 19.45 6.31
CA TYR A 84 25.06 19.42 6.89
C TYR A 84 26.17 18.97 5.95
N THR A 85 25.83 18.28 4.86
CA THR A 85 26.76 17.93 3.78
C THR A 85 26.13 18.33 2.46
N SER A 86 26.89 18.77 1.46
CA SER A 86 26.36 19.09 0.12
C SER A 86 25.92 17.83 -0.64
N SER A 87 25.06 17.01 -0.03
CA SER A 87 24.49 15.78 -0.55
C SER A 87 22.96 15.89 -0.61
N PHE A 88 22.35 15.16 -1.53
CA PHE A 88 20.90 15.03 -1.64
C PHE A 88 20.55 13.55 -1.60
N THR A 89 19.44 13.21 -0.94
CA THR A 89 18.84 11.88 -1.01
C THR A 89 17.57 11.97 -1.82
N TYR A 90 17.45 11.10 -2.81
CA TYR A 90 16.26 10.96 -3.63
C TYR A 90 15.56 9.66 -3.26
N LEU A 91 14.26 9.75 -2.98
CA LEU A 91 13.42 8.62 -2.64
C LEU A 91 12.54 8.31 -3.85
N THR A 92 12.88 7.23 -4.54
CA THR A 92 12.11 6.73 -5.68
C THR A 92 10.74 6.28 -5.23
N ALA A 93 9.70 6.78 -5.90
CA ALA A 93 8.36 6.25 -5.75
C ALA A 93 8.35 4.77 -6.20
N THR A 94 8.22 3.85 -5.26
CA THR A 94 8.08 2.42 -5.60
C THR A 94 6.62 2.09 -5.86
N ASN A 95 6.35 1.15 -6.78
CA ASN A 95 5.01 0.56 -6.90
C ASN A 95 4.56 0.08 -5.50
N GLY A 96 3.52 0.71 -4.94
CA GLY A 96 2.75 0.05 -3.89
C GLY A 96 2.21 -1.27 -4.44
N ALA A 97 2.00 -2.28 -3.59
CA ALA A 97 1.28 -3.47 -4.02
C ALA A 97 -0.01 -3.02 -4.74
N THR A 98 -0.27 -3.50 -5.96
CA THR A 98 -1.42 -3.06 -6.78
C THR A 98 -2.76 -3.43 -6.12
N PHE A 99 -2.73 -4.42 -5.24
CA PHE A 99 -3.83 -4.82 -4.38
C PHE A 99 -3.31 -5.48 -3.09
N SER A 100 -4.19 -5.59 -2.10
CA SER A 100 -3.99 -6.38 -0.88
C SER A 100 -5.09 -7.43 -0.74
N VAL A 101 -4.77 -8.51 -0.04
CA VAL A 101 -5.68 -9.63 0.20
C VAL A 101 -5.68 -9.94 1.70
N GLY A 102 -6.86 -10.11 2.28
CA GLY A 102 -6.99 -10.43 3.70
C GLY A 102 -8.29 -11.15 4.03
N LEU A 103 -8.31 -11.89 5.14
CA LEU A 103 -9.56 -12.44 5.66
C LEU A 103 -10.42 -11.30 6.23
N VAL A 104 -11.72 -11.34 5.96
CA VAL A 104 -12.68 -10.41 6.59
C VAL A 104 -12.83 -10.71 8.09
N SER A 105 -12.63 -11.97 8.47
CA SER A 105 -12.68 -12.44 9.85
C SER A 105 -11.52 -13.39 10.15
N ASP A 106 -10.77 -13.09 11.20
CA ASP A 106 -9.71 -13.94 11.74
C ASP A 106 -9.90 -14.07 13.27
N PRO A 107 -10.22 -15.27 13.80
CA PRO A 107 -10.35 -16.55 13.09
C PRO A 107 -11.63 -16.64 12.25
N VAL A 108 -11.62 -17.50 11.24
CA VAL A 108 -12.82 -17.90 10.50
C VAL A 108 -13.65 -18.83 11.39
N ILE A 109 -14.91 -18.47 11.65
CA ILE A 109 -15.82 -19.28 12.46
C ILE A 109 -16.74 -20.11 11.56
N GLY A 110 -16.72 -21.43 11.76
CA GLY A 110 -17.52 -22.37 10.99
C GLY A 110 -16.86 -22.75 9.66
N THR A 111 -17.68 -23.14 8.67
CA THR A 111 -17.23 -23.68 7.39
C THR A 111 -17.25 -22.66 6.25
N THR A 112 -17.53 -21.38 6.53
CA THR A 112 -17.62 -20.34 5.51
C THR A 112 -16.85 -19.11 5.97
N GLY A 113 -15.94 -18.64 5.12
CA GLY A 113 -15.17 -17.41 5.33
C GLY A 113 -15.35 -16.43 4.18
N LYS A 114 -14.86 -15.22 4.38
CA LYS A 114 -14.76 -14.21 3.32
C LYS A 114 -13.31 -13.76 3.17
N LEU A 115 -12.84 -13.76 1.93
CA LEU A 115 -11.61 -13.13 1.49
C LEU A 115 -11.97 -11.74 0.97
N ARG A 116 -11.31 -10.69 1.44
CA ARG A 116 -11.43 -9.34 0.89
C ARG A 116 -10.21 -9.04 0.06
N ILE A 117 -10.44 -8.55 -1.16
CA ILE A 117 -9.41 -7.99 -2.01
C ILE A 117 -9.65 -6.49 -2.08
N ILE A 118 -8.59 -5.72 -1.87
CA ILE A 118 -8.61 -4.26 -1.93
C ILE A 118 -7.60 -3.82 -2.98
N LEU A 119 -8.05 -3.20 -4.06
CA LEU A 119 -7.17 -2.48 -4.97
C LEU A 119 -6.67 -1.22 -4.27
N THR A 120 -5.43 -0.86 -4.55
CA THR A 120 -4.88 0.41 -4.05
C THR A 120 -5.63 1.60 -4.64
N TYR A 121 -6.09 1.47 -5.90
CA TYR A 121 -6.87 2.49 -6.63
C TYR A 121 -8.06 1.88 -7.37
N ALA A 122 -9.10 2.69 -7.55
CA ALA A 122 -10.24 2.31 -8.37
C ALA A 122 -9.85 2.34 -9.84
N SER A 123 -10.05 1.24 -10.56
CA SER A 123 -9.77 1.20 -11.99
C SER A 123 -10.95 1.79 -12.78
N ALA A 124 -10.65 2.49 -13.88
CA ALA A 124 -11.65 2.95 -14.85
C ALA A 124 -12.35 1.78 -15.59
N SER A 125 -11.79 0.57 -15.49
CA SER A 125 -12.33 -0.67 -16.06
C SER A 125 -12.32 -1.79 -15.01
N GLY A 126 -13.11 -2.84 -15.22
CA GLY A 126 -13.16 -3.95 -14.25
C GLY A 126 -11.81 -4.67 -14.12
N THR A 127 -11.31 -4.82 -12.90
CA THR A 127 -10.02 -5.47 -12.62
C THR A 127 -10.25 -6.92 -12.22
N THR A 128 -9.75 -7.87 -13.01
CA THR A 128 -9.94 -9.31 -12.75
C THR A 128 -8.70 -9.94 -12.12
N LEU A 129 -8.88 -10.60 -10.97
CA LEU A 129 -7.85 -11.38 -10.29
C LEU A 129 -8.18 -12.87 -10.37
N GLN A 130 -7.16 -13.69 -10.61
CA GLN A 130 -7.23 -15.15 -10.49
C GLN A 130 -7.03 -15.51 -9.01
N LEU A 131 -7.84 -16.45 -8.52
CA LEU A 131 -7.80 -16.90 -7.13
C LEU A 131 -7.46 -18.38 -7.07
N SER A 132 -6.71 -18.78 -6.05
CA SER A 132 -6.42 -20.18 -5.78
C SER A 132 -6.37 -20.45 -4.28
N ALA A 133 -6.57 -21.71 -3.93
CA ALA A 133 -6.38 -22.24 -2.59
C ALA A 133 -5.33 -23.35 -2.63
N SER A 134 -4.49 -23.44 -1.59
CA SER A 134 -3.45 -24.47 -1.51
C SER A 134 -4.00 -25.87 -1.16
N ASP A 135 -5.19 -25.95 -0.58
CA ASP A 135 -5.83 -27.20 -0.15
C ASP A 135 -7.12 -27.44 -0.94
N PRO A 136 -7.32 -28.62 -1.55
CA PRO A 136 -8.50 -28.93 -2.36
C PRO A 136 -9.81 -28.97 -1.58
N ASN A 137 -9.76 -29.07 -0.24
CA ASN A 137 -10.94 -28.96 0.62
C ASN A 137 -11.37 -27.51 0.85
N ILE A 138 -10.62 -26.52 0.37
CA ILE A 138 -10.98 -25.10 0.42
C ILE A 138 -11.51 -24.67 -0.95
N VAL A 139 -12.80 -24.38 -1.02
CA VAL A 139 -13.48 -24.01 -2.27
C VAL A 139 -13.62 -22.50 -2.34
N ILE A 140 -13.01 -21.89 -3.36
CA ILE A 140 -13.09 -20.46 -3.68
C ILE A 140 -13.34 -20.32 -5.20
N PRO A 141 -14.07 -19.29 -5.68
CA PRO A 141 -14.18 -19.02 -7.11
C PRO A 141 -12.80 -18.87 -7.77
N ALA A 142 -12.62 -19.36 -8.99
CA ALA A 142 -11.33 -19.31 -9.69
C ALA A 142 -10.88 -17.88 -10.06
N SER A 143 -11.80 -16.93 -10.10
CA SER A 143 -11.50 -15.53 -10.37
C SER A 143 -12.54 -14.61 -9.74
N VAL A 144 -12.17 -13.36 -9.54
CA VAL A 144 -13.07 -12.28 -9.14
C VAL A 144 -12.77 -11.03 -9.95
N THR A 145 -13.82 -10.31 -10.35
CA THR A 145 -13.69 -9.00 -10.99
C THR A 145 -14.13 -7.93 -10.00
N ILE A 146 -13.24 -7.01 -9.68
CA ILE A 146 -13.55 -5.78 -8.94
C ILE A 146 -14.14 -4.79 -9.96
N PRO A 147 -15.41 -4.35 -9.78
CA PRO A 147 -16.05 -3.45 -10.73
C PRO A 147 -15.29 -2.13 -10.93
N ALA A 148 -15.46 -1.53 -12.11
CA ALA A 148 -14.92 -0.20 -12.39
C ALA A 148 -15.43 0.81 -11.35
N GLY A 149 -14.56 1.70 -10.87
CA GLY A 149 -14.90 2.71 -9.86
C GLY A 149 -15.02 2.18 -8.44
N THR A 150 -14.78 0.88 -8.17
CA THR A 150 -14.70 0.35 -6.80
C THR A 150 -13.29 -0.14 -6.48
N VAL A 151 -12.95 -0.13 -5.19
CA VAL A 151 -11.63 -0.53 -4.69
C VAL A 151 -11.64 -1.82 -3.91
N SER A 152 -12.80 -2.42 -3.66
CA SER A 152 -12.89 -3.59 -2.77
C SER A 152 -13.99 -4.54 -3.18
N GLN A 153 -13.73 -5.83 -3.01
CA GLN A 153 -14.69 -6.91 -3.21
C GLN A 153 -14.48 -8.01 -2.17
N ASP A 154 -15.57 -8.45 -1.56
CA ASP A 154 -15.58 -9.64 -0.70
C ASP A 154 -15.93 -10.87 -1.53
N ILE A 155 -15.19 -11.96 -1.31
CA ILE A 155 -15.34 -13.26 -1.97
C ILE A 155 -15.57 -14.32 -0.90
N THR A 156 -16.63 -15.08 -1.04
CA THR A 156 -16.90 -16.21 -0.15
C THR A 156 -16.05 -17.41 -0.53
N PHE A 157 -15.46 -18.06 0.48
CA PHE A 157 -14.87 -19.39 0.35
C PHE A 157 -15.48 -20.34 1.37
N GLN A 158 -15.45 -21.64 1.07
CA GLN A 158 -15.98 -22.70 1.91
C GLN A 158 -14.87 -23.66 2.35
N ILE A 159 -14.91 -24.05 3.61
CA ILE A 159 -14.06 -25.09 4.20
C ILE A 159 -14.86 -26.39 4.19
N GLY A 160 -14.46 -27.31 3.33
CA GLY A 160 -15.08 -28.63 3.19
C GLY A 160 -14.83 -29.51 4.42
N SER A 161 -15.72 -30.48 4.64
CA SER A 161 -15.64 -31.41 5.77
C SER A 161 -14.40 -32.31 5.77
N GLY A 162 -13.68 -32.40 4.65
CA GLY A 162 -12.42 -33.13 4.53
C GLY A 162 -11.18 -32.34 4.94
N PHE A 163 -11.31 -31.05 5.29
CA PHE A 163 -10.19 -30.23 5.71
C PHE A 163 -9.63 -30.71 7.05
N ASN A 164 -8.31 -30.93 7.11
CA ASN A 164 -7.62 -31.27 8.35
C ASN A 164 -7.36 -30.00 9.15
N SER A 165 -8.08 -29.82 10.26
CA SER A 165 -7.94 -28.63 11.13
C SER A 165 -6.57 -28.48 11.80
N SER A 166 -5.68 -29.49 11.71
CA SER A 166 -4.30 -29.39 12.17
C SER A 166 -3.34 -28.83 11.12
N HIS A 167 -3.82 -28.59 9.89
CA HIS A 167 -3.02 -28.04 8.79
C HIS A 167 -3.36 -26.57 8.53
N VAL A 168 -2.44 -25.87 7.88
CA VAL A 168 -2.63 -24.51 7.39
C VAL A 168 -2.91 -24.58 5.89
N PHE A 169 -3.80 -23.73 5.40
CA PHE A 169 -3.99 -23.47 3.96
C PHE A 169 -3.67 -22.01 3.67
N SER A 170 -3.34 -21.71 2.42
CA SER A 170 -3.26 -20.35 1.91
C SER A 170 -4.32 -20.10 0.84
N LEU A 171 -4.76 -18.85 0.77
CA LEU A 171 -5.54 -18.31 -0.34
C LEU A 171 -4.64 -17.30 -1.06
N THR A 172 -4.61 -17.37 -2.39
CA THR A 172 -3.77 -16.49 -3.21
C THR A 172 -4.66 -15.79 -4.23
N ALA A 173 -4.35 -14.52 -4.51
CA ALA A 173 -4.91 -13.79 -5.63
C ALA A 173 -3.76 -13.27 -6.50
N THR A 174 -3.91 -13.36 -7.82
CA THR A 174 -2.95 -12.83 -8.78
C THR A 174 -3.67 -11.98 -9.82
N LEU A 175 -3.10 -10.81 -10.12
CA LEU A 175 -3.52 -9.98 -11.24
C LEU A 175 -2.88 -10.54 -12.53
N GLY A 176 -3.59 -10.52 -13.66
CA GLY A 176 -3.20 -11.23 -14.89
C GLY A 176 -1.73 -11.06 -15.33
N THR A 177 -1.17 -12.19 -15.81
CA THR A 177 0.17 -12.44 -16.40
C THR A 177 1.38 -11.85 -15.69
N GLU A 178 1.56 -12.15 -14.40
CA GLU A 178 2.90 -12.37 -13.87
C GLU A 178 3.26 -13.83 -14.15
N SER A 179 3.94 -14.06 -15.28
CA SER A 179 4.70 -15.28 -15.58
C SER A 179 6.16 -15.01 -15.30
#